data_AF-A0A8T3VQM3-F1
#
_entry.id   AF-A0A8T3VQM3-F1
#
_cell.length_a   1.000
_cell.length_b   1.000
_cell.length_c   1.000
_cell.angle_alpha   90.00
_cell.angle_beta   90.00
_cell.angle_gamma   90.00
#
_symmetry.space_group_name_H-M   'P 1'
#
loop_
_entity.id
_entity.type
_entity.pdbx_description
1 polymer ?
#
loop_
_entity_poly.entity_id
_entity_poly.type
_entity_poly.pdbx_seq_one_letter_code
_entity_poly.pdbx_strand_id
1 'polypeptide(L)'
;MRKVLFVVLLSLMFIPTVCAVDAVYEDFMPVNFVFEYNNHNSTTYEGDSGLRVAYVNNAFDNNSYFVPTEYVRGIAYATKGTFKFSEPILFCHGPLREWDGMYVATGFKFKNGTVIPYLGIEKNDLTNEQKKYFDDYNTQRSEYLMQEQEEAVEDLYDYETVRDSHRPRFSYYYGRGGSGVIYTPRNSYW
;
A
#
# COMPACT_ATOMS: atom_id res chain seq x y z
N MET A 1 -12.46 -25.67 -52.16
CA MET A 1 -11.99 -25.70 -50.75
C MET A 1 -10.66 -24.94 -50.60
N ARG A 2 -10.65 -23.60 -50.73
CA ARG A 2 -9.39 -22.82 -50.68
C ARG A 2 -9.52 -21.36 -50.21
N LYS A 3 -10.59 -21.01 -49.48
CA LYS A 3 -10.82 -19.61 -49.03
C LYS A 3 -11.03 -19.43 -47.52
N VAL A 4 -11.03 -20.52 -46.72
CA VAL A 4 -11.29 -20.44 -45.28
C VAL A 4 -9.99 -20.43 -44.44
N LEU A 5 -8.85 -20.80 -45.03
CA LEU A 5 -7.59 -20.94 -44.28
C LEU A 5 -6.82 -19.63 -44.06
N PHE A 6 -7.15 -18.55 -44.79
CA PHE A 6 -6.35 -17.32 -44.77
C PHE A 6 -6.76 -16.32 -43.67
N VAL A 7 -7.95 -16.48 -43.08
CA VAL A 7 -8.47 -15.52 -42.08
C VAL A 7 -8.00 -15.87 -40.66
N VAL A 8 -7.63 -17.12 -40.39
CA VAL A 8 -7.21 -17.56 -39.04
C VAL A 8 -5.74 -17.22 -38.75
N LEU A 9 -4.91 -16.97 -39.78
CA LEU A 9 -3.49 -16.64 -39.61
C LEU A 9 -3.21 -15.15 -39.39
N LEU A 10 -4.17 -14.26 -39.70
CA LEU A 10 -4.01 -12.81 -39.53
C LEU A 10 -4.48 -12.30 -38.15
N SER A 11 -5.22 -13.11 -37.39
CA SER A 11 -5.71 -12.74 -36.05
C SER A 11 -4.73 -13.05 -34.90
N LEU A 12 -3.54 -13.58 -35.20
CA LEU A 12 -2.49 -13.88 -34.20
C LEU A 12 -1.43 -12.78 -34.05
N MET A 13 -1.50 -11.68 -34.81
CA MET A 13 -0.48 -10.61 -34.77
C MET A 13 -0.84 -9.39 -33.91
N PHE A 14 -1.98 -9.41 -33.21
CA PHE A 14 -2.35 -8.38 -32.24
C PHE A 14 -2.43 -8.95 -30.84
N ILE A 15 -1.32 -9.52 -30.36
CA ILE A 15 -1.09 -9.60 -28.92
C ILE A 15 -0.45 -8.26 -28.55
N PRO A 16 -1.15 -7.34 -27.87
CA PRO A 16 -0.46 -6.21 -27.26
C PRO A 16 0.55 -6.80 -26.28
N THR A 17 1.84 -6.68 -26.61
CA THR A 17 2.91 -6.85 -25.65
C THR A 17 2.71 -5.75 -24.62
N VAL A 18 2.01 -6.08 -23.54
CA VAL A 18 2.10 -5.35 -22.29
C VAL A 18 3.55 -5.54 -21.85
N CYS A 19 4.41 -4.58 -22.18
CA CYS A 19 5.71 -4.48 -21.55
C CYS A 19 5.44 -4.16 -20.08
N ALA A 20 5.29 -5.20 -19.26
CA ALA A 20 5.50 -5.06 -17.84
C ALA A 20 6.95 -4.58 -17.69
N VAL A 21 7.15 -3.36 -17.17
CA VAL A 21 8.47 -2.97 -16.70
C VAL A 21 8.76 -3.90 -15.54
N ASP A 22 9.56 -4.94 -15.80
CA ASP A 22 10.01 -5.85 -14.75
C ASP A 22 10.79 -5.02 -13.73
N ALA A 23 10.32 -5.03 -12.49
CA ALA A 23 11.04 -4.45 -11.37
C ALA A 23 12.44 -5.07 -11.32
N VAL A 24 13.48 -4.24 -11.40
CA VAL A 24 14.87 -4.70 -11.36
C VAL A 24 15.22 -4.99 -9.90
N TYR A 25 15.55 -6.26 -9.64
CA TYR A 25 16.00 -6.68 -8.32
C TYR A 25 17.52 -6.71 -8.26
N GLU A 26 18.07 -6.09 -7.23
CA GLU A 26 19.51 -5.99 -7.00
C GLU A 26 19.88 -6.67 -5.68
N ASP A 27 21.16 -6.99 -5.52
CA ASP A 27 21.69 -7.60 -4.31
C ASP A 27 21.71 -6.59 -3.16
N PHE A 28 21.15 -7.01 -2.03
CA PHE A 28 20.99 -6.18 -0.85
C PHE A 28 21.41 -6.93 0.40
N MET A 29 22.44 -6.41 1.08
CA MET A 29 22.89 -6.91 2.37
C MET A 29 22.78 -5.78 3.39
N PRO A 30 21.69 -5.72 4.16
CA PRO A 30 21.48 -4.66 5.12
C PRO A 30 22.46 -4.79 6.29
N VAL A 31 23.12 -3.69 6.65
CA VAL A 31 24.13 -3.68 7.73
C VAL A 31 23.71 -2.84 8.93
N ASN A 32 23.18 -1.64 8.72
CA ASN A 32 22.83 -0.71 9.79
C ASN A 32 21.42 -0.18 9.56
N PHE A 33 20.45 -0.72 10.31
CA PHE A 33 19.13 -0.11 10.36
C PHE A 33 19.12 1.06 11.35
N VAL A 34 18.50 2.15 10.94
CA VAL A 34 18.14 3.28 11.80
C VAL A 34 16.63 3.43 11.72
N PHE A 35 15.94 3.19 12.83
CA PHE A 35 14.50 3.32 12.97
C PHE A 35 14.19 4.73 13.49
N GLU A 36 13.36 5.47 12.77
CA GLU A 36 12.89 6.79 13.18
C GLU A 36 11.50 6.65 13.80
N TYR A 37 11.41 6.92 15.10
CA TYR A 37 10.17 7.00 15.85
C TYR A 37 9.75 8.46 16.02
N ASN A 38 8.47 8.70 16.32
CA ASN A 38 7.92 10.04 16.55
C ASN A 38 8.69 10.89 17.58
N ASN A 39 9.36 10.24 18.54
CA ASN A 39 10.03 10.90 19.65
C ASN A 39 11.57 10.70 19.66
N HIS A 40 12.13 9.76 18.90
CA HIS A 40 13.56 9.47 18.89
C HIS A 40 13.97 8.59 17.71
N ASN A 41 15.29 8.44 17.50
CA ASN A 41 15.85 7.46 16.56
C ASN A 41 16.52 6.34 17.34
N SER A 42 16.39 5.10 16.85
CA SER A 42 16.99 3.91 17.44
C SER A 42 17.69 3.08 16.38
N THR A 43 18.71 2.32 16.76
CA THR A 43 19.31 1.28 15.90
C THR A 43 18.76 -0.11 16.21
N THR A 44 17.86 -0.19 17.17
CA THR A 44 17.16 -1.41 17.57
C THR A 44 15.69 -1.24 17.23
N TYR A 45 15.07 -2.30 16.69
CA TYR A 45 13.64 -2.28 16.44
C TYR A 45 12.89 -2.48 17.76
N GLU A 46 12.08 -1.49 18.13
CA GLU A 46 11.36 -1.42 19.42
C GLU A 46 9.87 -1.73 19.27
N GLY A 47 9.45 -2.18 18.09
CA GLY A 47 8.05 -2.35 17.73
C GLY A 47 7.59 -1.30 16.73
N ASP A 48 6.31 -1.33 16.44
CA ASP A 48 5.67 -0.54 15.40
C ASP A 48 5.10 0.80 15.92
N SER A 49 4.83 0.89 17.22
CA SER A 49 4.20 2.05 17.83
C SER A 49 5.09 3.29 17.68
N GLY A 50 4.56 4.27 16.95
CA GLY A 50 5.27 5.51 16.66
C GLY A 50 6.40 5.38 15.64
N LEU A 51 6.61 4.23 15.01
CA LEU A 51 7.57 4.06 13.93
C LEU A 51 7.11 4.82 12.70
N ARG A 52 7.94 5.73 12.21
CA ARG A 52 7.67 6.52 11.00
C ARG A 52 8.26 5.90 9.76
N VAL A 53 9.51 5.44 9.87
CA VAL A 53 10.33 4.92 8.76
C VAL A 53 11.54 4.20 9.33
N ALA A 54 12.18 3.34 8.52
CA ALA A 54 13.56 2.95 8.73
C ALA A 54 14.49 3.36 7.58
N TYR A 55 15.73 3.67 7.89
CA TYR A 55 16.82 3.83 6.94
C TYR A 55 17.78 2.67 7.06
N VAL A 56 18.34 2.24 5.94
CA VAL A 56 19.29 1.13 5.93
C VAL A 56 20.35 1.28 4.87
N ASN A 57 21.59 1.01 5.24
CA ASN A 57 22.70 0.95 4.31
C ASN A 57 22.81 -0.43 3.66
N ASN A 58 23.01 -0.46 2.35
CA ASN A 58 23.40 -1.68 1.64
C ASN A 58 24.93 -1.83 1.68
N ALA A 59 25.41 -3.01 2.07
CA ALA A 59 26.85 -3.27 2.13
C ALA A 59 27.54 -3.29 0.74
N PHE A 60 26.78 -3.49 -0.34
CA PHE A 60 27.36 -3.63 -1.69
C PHE A 60 27.64 -2.30 -2.40
N ASP A 61 26.72 -1.34 -2.30
CA ASP A 61 26.82 -0.05 -2.99
C ASP A 61 27.06 1.13 -2.04
N ASN A 62 26.99 0.89 -0.72
CA ASN A 62 27.14 1.88 0.34
C ASN A 62 26.10 3.02 0.30
N ASN A 63 24.99 2.84 -0.43
CA ASN A 63 23.86 3.77 -0.43
C ASN A 63 22.94 3.51 0.77
N SER A 64 22.26 4.58 1.19
CA SER A 64 21.21 4.52 2.20
C SER A 64 19.84 4.49 1.53
N TYR A 65 18.99 3.56 1.96
CA TYR A 65 17.66 3.36 1.44
C TYR A 65 16.61 3.68 2.50
N PHE A 66 15.57 4.40 2.10
CA PHE A 66 14.34 4.57 2.86
C PHE A 66 13.53 3.27 2.79
N VAL A 67 13.07 2.77 3.93
CA VAL A 67 12.24 1.58 4.05
C VAL A 67 10.92 1.96 4.71
N PRO A 68 9.81 1.92 3.96
CA PRO A 68 8.48 2.16 4.51
C PRO A 68 8.14 1.22 5.66
N THR A 69 7.33 1.68 6.61
CA THR A 69 6.95 0.95 7.82
C THR A 69 6.39 -0.44 7.52
N GLU A 70 5.62 -0.61 6.45
CA GLU A 70 5.03 -1.88 6.06
C GLU A 70 6.08 -2.91 5.62
N TYR A 71 7.17 -2.45 5.00
CA TYR A 71 8.32 -3.28 4.69
C TYR A 71 9.18 -3.54 5.93
N VAL A 72 9.28 -2.59 6.87
CA VAL A 72 9.91 -2.82 8.17
C VAL A 72 9.22 -3.97 8.91
N ARG A 73 7.88 -3.95 8.98
CA ARG A 73 7.08 -5.06 9.55
C ARG A 73 7.31 -6.37 8.80
N GLY A 74 7.36 -6.33 7.47
CA GLY A 74 7.68 -7.49 6.63
C GLY A 74 9.04 -8.10 6.93
N ILE A 75 10.06 -7.27 7.09
CA ILE A 75 11.43 -7.67 7.45
C ILE A 75 11.46 -8.21 8.89
N ALA A 76 10.77 -7.56 9.83
CA ALA A 76 10.63 -8.04 11.20
C ALA A 76 10.00 -9.44 11.20
N TYR A 77 8.91 -9.64 10.45
CA TYR A 77 8.28 -10.96 10.28
C TYR A 77 9.25 -12.00 9.71
N ALA A 78 9.94 -11.66 8.62
CA ALA A 78 10.87 -12.54 7.93
C ALA A 78 12.10 -12.93 8.79
N THR A 79 12.56 -12.02 9.65
CA THR A 79 13.77 -12.19 10.47
C THR A 79 13.48 -12.44 11.96
N LYS A 80 12.21 -12.64 12.32
CA LYS A 80 11.74 -12.75 13.72
C LYS A 80 12.20 -11.59 14.61
N GLY A 81 12.13 -10.37 14.06
CA GLY A 81 12.48 -9.11 14.73
C GLY A 81 13.99 -8.84 14.85
N THR A 82 14.85 -9.70 14.30
CA THR A 82 16.30 -9.53 14.44
C THR A 82 16.91 -8.56 13.44
N PHE A 83 16.25 -8.34 12.30
CA PHE A 83 16.76 -7.54 11.17
C PHE A 83 18.11 -8.03 10.64
N LYS A 84 18.44 -9.30 10.91
CA LYS A 84 19.68 -9.96 10.47
C LYS A 84 19.34 -11.00 9.42
N PHE A 85 20.07 -10.94 8.31
CA PHE A 85 20.00 -11.93 7.25
C PHE A 85 21.31 -12.72 7.23
N SER A 86 21.21 -14.04 7.07
CA SER A 86 22.38 -14.92 6.97
C SER A 86 23.05 -14.84 5.59
N GLU A 87 22.32 -14.37 4.59
CA GLU A 87 22.76 -14.19 3.22
C GLU A 87 22.16 -12.91 2.63
N PRO A 88 22.74 -12.36 1.56
CA PRO A 88 22.13 -11.25 0.83
C PRO A 88 20.70 -11.57 0.39
N ILE A 89 19.81 -10.61 0.49
CA ILE A 89 18.49 -10.67 -0.12
C ILE A 89 18.50 -9.91 -1.45
N LEU A 90 17.37 -9.95 -2.13
CA LEU A 90 17.09 -9.15 -3.32
C LEU A 90 16.12 -8.04 -2.94
N PHE A 91 16.35 -6.85 -3.45
CA PHE A 91 15.41 -5.75 -3.29
C PHE A 91 15.21 -4.98 -4.59
N CYS A 92 14.09 -4.27 -4.68
CA CYS A 92 13.85 -3.27 -5.71
C CYS A 92 13.81 -1.90 -5.02
N HIS A 93 14.28 -0.88 -5.70
CA HIS A 93 14.20 0.49 -5.24
C HIS A 93 13.75 1.44 -6.35
N GLY A 94 13.34 2.63 -5.96
CA GLY A 94 13.00 3.71 -6.89
C GLY A 94 13.38 5.07 -6.31
N PRO A 95 13.41 6.13 -7.14
CA PRO A 95 13.69 7.47 -6.65
C PRO A 95 12.58 7.93 -5.69
N LEU A 96 12.96 8.46 -4.54
CA LEU A 96 12.03 9.10 -3.62
C LEU A 96 11.71 10.50 -4.16
N ARG A 97 10.49 10.69 -4.70
CA ARG A 97 10.09 11.89 -5.45
C ARG A 97 10.29 13.22 -4.69
N GLU A 98 10.26 13.17 -3.37
CA GLU A 98 10.31 14.35 -2.51
C GLU A 98 11.73 14.76 -2.10
N TRP A 99 12.73 13.87 -2.28
CA TRP A 99 14.12 14.13 -1.91
C TRP A 99 15.11 13.66 -2.98
N ASP A 100 15.77 14.64 -3.59
CA ASP A 100 16.79 14.40 -4.60
C ASP A 100 17.95 13.57 -4.02
N GLY A 101 18.35 12.52 -4.74
CA GLY A 101 19.42 11.60 -4.35
C GLY A 101 19.06 10.52 -3.32
N MET A 102 17.79 10.40 -2.91
CA MET A 102 17.35 9.33 -2.01
C MET A 102 16.52 8.25 -2.72
N TYR A 103 16.74 7.00 -2.33
CA TYR A 103 16.05 5.84 -2.87
C TYR A 103 15.10 5.24 -1.85
N VAL A 104 13.89 4.90 -2.28
CA VAL A 104 12.91 4.15 -1.50
C VAL A 104 12.93 2.68 -1.92
N ALA A 105 13.01 1.79 -0.94
CA ALA A 105 12.82 0.37 -1.17
C ALA A 105 11.35 0.08 -1.49
N THR A 106 11.12 -0.59 -2.61
CA THR A 106 9.78 -0.86 -3.16
C THR A 106 9.44 -2.34 -3.20
N GLY A 107 10.37 -3.22 -2.80
CA GLY A 107 10.11 -4.65 -2.67
C GLY A 107 11.33 -5.43 -2.19
N PHE A 108 11.08 -6.58 -1.57
CA PHE A 108 12.12 -7.44 -1.00
C PHE A 108 11.82 -8.92 -1.25
N LYS A 109 12.84 -9.72 -1.55
CA LYS A 109 12.75 -11.17 -1.78
C LYS A 109 14.00 -11.86 -1.27
N PHE A 110 13.88 -13.08 -0.77
CA PHE A 110 15.03 -13.96 -0.56
C PHE A 110 15.63 -14.40 -1.91
N LYS A 111 16.89 -14.85 -1.91
CA LYS A 111 17.59 -15.36 -3.10
C LYS A 111 16.90 -16.54 -3.76
N ASN A 112 16.14 -17.33 -2.98
CA ASN A 112 15.32 -18.42 -3.49
C ASN A 112 14.01 -17.96 -4.19
N GLY A 113 13.79 -16.64 -4.30
CA GLY A 113 12.61 -16.04 -4.93
C GLY A 113 11.42 -15.80 -3.99
N THR A 114 11.48 -16.28 -2.74
CA THR A 114 10.40 -16.08 -1.77
C THR A 114 10.26 -14.59 -1.44
N VAL A 115 9.05 -14.05 -1.55
CA VAL A 115 8.77 -12.64 -1.29
C VAL A 115 8.74 -12.37 0.21
N ILE A 116 9.46 -11.33 0.64
CA ILE A 116 9.28 -10.77 1.98
C ILE A 116 8.00 -9.91 1.92
N PRO A 117 6.97 -10.24 2.70
CA PRO A 117 5.65 -9.66 2.51
C PRO A 117 5.63 -8.20 2.95
N TYR A 118 5.03 -7.35 2.12
CA TYR A 118 4.59 -6.02 2.55
C TYR A 118 3.42 -6.18 3.54
N LEU A 119 3.54 -5.69 4.76
CA LEU A 119 2.52 -5.80 5.82
C LEU A 119 1.85 -4.44 6.08
N GLY A 120 1.01 -4.03 5.13
CA GLY A 120 0.21 -2.81 5.24
C GLY A 120 -1.08 -3.02 6.03
N ILE A 121 -1.50 -1.96 6.75
CA ILE A 121 -2.72 -1.99 7.57
C ILE A 121 -3.98 -2.13 6.71
N GLU A 122 -3.93 -1.71 5.45
CA GLU A 122 -4.97 -1.79 4.43
C GLU A 122 -5.23 -3.22 3.93
N LYS A 123 -4.29 -4.17 4.15
CA LYS A 123 -4.45 -5.55 3.68
C LYS A 123 -5.51 -6.32 4.46
N ASN A 124 -6.44 -6.93 3.72
CA ASN A 124 -7.55 -7.70 4.28
C ASN A 124 -7.19 -9.15 4.65
N ASP A 125 -6.08 -9.67 4.10
CA ASP A 125 -5.72 -11.09 4.11
C ASP A 125 -4.52 -11.41 5.03
N LEU A 126 -4.23 -10.53 6.00
CA LEU A 126 -3.16 -10.75 6.97
C LEU A 126 -3.46 -11.94 7.89
N THR A 127 -2.50 -12.84 8.01
CA THR A 127 -2.53 -13.97 8.96
C THR A 127 -2.36 -13.49 10.40
N ASN A 128 -2.77 -14.32 11.37
CA ASN A 128 -2.58 -14.02 12.79
C ASN A 128 -1.11 -13.90 13.19
N GLU A 129 -0.19 -14.55 12.46
CA GLU A 129 1.25 -14.41 12.72
C GLU A 129 1.79 -13.06 12.23
N GLN A 130 1.35 -12.60 11.06
CA GLN A 130 1.73 -11.29 10.52
C GLN A 130 1.18 -10.15 11.38
N LYS A 131 -0.05 -10.28 11.89
CA LYS A 131 -0.68 -9.29 12.77
C LYS A 131 0.09 -9.04 14.06
N LYS A 132 0.93 -9.97 14.52
CA LYS A 132 1.75 -9.79 15.74
C LYS A 132 2.86 -8.75 15.59
N TYR A 133 3.18 -8.34 14.37
CA TYR A 133 4.18 -7.30 14.09
C TYR A 133 3.56 -5.91 13.99
N PHE A 134 2.30 -5.79 14.38
CA PHE A 134 1.63 -4.53 14.67
C PHE A 134 1.43 -4.50 16.17
N ASP A 135 1.80 -3.41 16.83
CA ASP A 135 1.68 -3.30 18.29
C ASP A 135 0.22 -3.24 18.73
N ASP A 136 -0.66 -2.64 17.91
CA ASP A 136 -2.11 -2.63 18.13
C ASP A 136 -2.90 -2.74 16.83
N TYR A 137 -2.82 -3.92 16.20
CA TYR A 137 -3.44 -4.17 14.90
C TYR A 137 -4.94 -3.82 14.84
N ASN A 138 -5.71 -4.23 15.85
CA ASN A 138 -7.17 -4.12 15.79
C ASN A 138 -7.62 -2.66 15.90
N THR A 139 -6.99 -1.89 16.79
CA THR A 139 -7.29 -0.46 16.93
C THR A 139 -6.86 0.29 15.68
N GLN A 140 -5.61 0.13 15.23
CA GLN A 140 -5.10 0.77 14.02
C GLN A 140 -5.95 0.45 12.78
N ARG A 141 -6.40 -0.81 12.64
CA ARG A 141 -7.25 -1.21 11.53
C ARG A 141 -8.65 -0.60 11.62
N SER A 142 -9.21 -0.49 12.81
CA SER A 142 -10.50 0.17 13.03
C SER A 142 -10.42 1.65 12.67
N GLU A 143 -9.36 2.35 13.10
CA GLU A 143 -9.12 3.75 12.79
C GLU A 143 -8.96 3.98 11.29
N TYR A 144 -8.13 3.15 10.62
CA TYR A 144 -7.96 3.18 9.16
C TYR A 144 -9.30 3.05 8.42
N LEU A 145 -10.13 2.07 8.80
CA LEU A 145 -11.44 1.85 8.17
C LEU A 145 -12.43 2.99 8.43
N MET A 146 -12.38 3.60 9.61
CA MET A 146 -13.20 4.78 9.90
C MET A 146 -12.79 5.96 9.03
N GLN A 147 -11.48 6.20 8.89
CA GLN A 147 -10.97 7.26 8.04
C GLN A 147 -11.34 7.05 6.57
N GLU A 148 -11.16 5.84 6.02
CA GLU A 148 -11.59 5.54 4.64
C GLU A 148 -13.10 5.79 4.45
N GLN A 149 -13.92 5.49 5.47
CA GLN A 149 -15.34 5.74 5.40
C GLN A 149 -15.67 7.24 5.46
N GLU A 150 -14.96 8.01 6.28
CA GLU A 150 -15.12 9.47 6.38
C GLU A 150 -14.74 10.16 5.07
N GLU A 151 -13.59 9.79 4.48
CA GLU A 151 -13.13 10.32 3.18
C GLU A 151 -14.12 9.98 2.06
N ALA A 152 -14.63 8.75 2.01
CA ALA A 152 -15.64 8.35 1.04
C ALA A 152 -16.96 9.11 1.19
N VAL A 153 -17.31 9.52 2.42
CA VAL A 153 -18.48 10.34 2.71
C VAL A 153 -18.25 11.80 2.31
N GLU A 154 -17.07 12.35 2.59
CA GLU A 154 -16.66 13.70 2.18
C GLU A 154 -16.69 13.86 0.66
N ASP A 155 -16.11 12.91 -0.08
CA ASP A 155 -16.17 12.87 -1.55
C ASP A 155 -17.61 12.87 -2.09
N LEU A 156 -18.53 12.20 -1.38
CA LEU A 156 -19.93 12.14 -1.75
C LEU A 156 -20.64 13.47 -1.49
N TYR A 157 -20.34 14.15 -0.37
CA TYR A 157 -20.84 15.48 -0.07
C TYR A 157 -20.32 16.54 -1.06
N ASP A 158 -19.04 16.47 -1.43
CA ASP A 158 -18.45 17.35 -2.44
C ASP A 158 -19.05 17.11 -3.83
N TYR A 159 -19.30 15.86 -4.19
CA TYR A 159 -20.04 15.53 -5.41
C TYR A 159 -21.50 16.05 -5.37
N GLU A 160 -22.17 15.97 -4.22
CA GLU A 160 -23.56 16.44 -4.05
C GLU A 160 -23.69 17.97 -4.01
N THR A 161 -22.68 18.70 -3.51
CA THR A 161 -22.62 20.17 -3.51
C THR A 161 -22.30 20.73 -4.90
N VAL A 162 -21.41 20.09 -5.67
CA VAL A 162 -21.16 20.43 -7.08
C VAL A 162 -22.40 20.21 -7.96
N ARG A 163 -23.28 19.29 -7.55
CA ARG A 163 -24.53 18.98 -8.27
C ARG A 163 -25.73 19.82 -7.83
N ASP A 164 -25.56 20.77 -6.92
CA ASP A 164 -26.63 21.62 -6.38
C ASP A 164 -27.06 22.77 -7.32
N SER A 165 -27.24 22.45 -8.60
CA SER A 165 -27.99 23.28 -9.54
C SER A 165 -29.39 22.69 -9.80
N HIS A 166 -30.34 23.10 -8.93
CA HIS A 166 -31.76 23.35 -9.25
C HIS A 166 -32.75 22.19 -9.53
N ARG A 167 -32.75 21.03 -8.83
CA ARG A 167 -33.88 20.08 -8.95
C ARG A 167 -34.37 19.44 -7.64
N PRO A 168 -35.70 19.22 -7.47
CA PRO A 168 -36.28 18.58 -6.28
C PRO A 168 -35.80 17.13 -6.12
N ARG A 169 -35.52 16.72 -4.88
CA ARG A 169 -34.73 15.52 -4.55
C ARG A 169 -35.52 14.45 -3.78
N PHE A 170 -35.20 13.20 -4.09
CA PHE A 170 -35.40 12.02 -3.24
C PHE A 170 -34.03 11.63 -2.69
N SER A 171 -33.90 11.48 -1.37
CA SER A 171 -32.66 11.08 -0.72
C SER A 171 -32.84 9.71 -0.06
N TYR A 172 -31.88 8.81 -0.24
CA TYR A 172 -31.88 7.48 0.37
C TYR A 172 -30.87 7.46 1.51
N TYR A 173 -31.24 6.90 2.67
CA TYR A 173 -30.32 6.72 3.79
C TYR A 173 -30.26 5.25 4.24
N TYR A 174 -29.11 4.86 4.78
CA TYR A 174 -28.87 3.56 5.41
C TYR A 174 -28.10 3.75 6.72
N GLY A 175 -28.58 3.12 7.81
CA GLY A 175 -27.92 3.14 9.11
C GLY A 175 -28.40 2.03 10.05
N ARG A 176 -27.81 1.95 11.24
CA ARG A 176 -28.03 0.88 12.24
C ARG A 176 -29.50 0.75 12.72
N GLY A 177 -30.37 1.71 12.38
CA GLY A 177 -31.81 1.72 12.65
C GLY A 177 -32.71 1.43 11.44
N GLY A 178 -32.16 1.04 10.29
CA GLY A 178 -32.89 0.73 9.06
C GLY A 178 -32.55 1.65 7.87
N SER A 179 -33.25 1.45 6.76
CA SER A 179 -33.10 2.23 5.52
C SER A 179 -34.41 2.86 5.09
N GLY A 180 -34.36 4.05 4.50
CA GLY A 180 -35.55 4.75 4.04
C GLY A 180 -35.28 5.81 2.97
N VAL A 181 -36.37 6.30 2.38
CA VAL A 181 -36.35 7.40 1.40
C VAL A 181 -36.93 8.64 2.05
N ILE A 182 -36.18 9.73 2.06
CA ILE A 182 -36.65 11.05 2.47
C ILE A 182 -37.03 11.80 1.20
N TYR A 183 -38.30 12.15 1.10
CA TYR A 183 -38.78 13.08 0.08
C TYR A 183 -38.78 14.49 0.67
N THR A 184 -38.00 15.39 0.07
CA THR A 184 -37.99 16.80 0.47
C THR A 184 -38.76 17.60 -0.58
N PRO A 185 -40.03 17.95 -0.32
CA PRO A 185 -40.78 18.80 -1.24
C PRO A 185 -40.12 20.17 -1.36
N ARG A 186 -40.23 20.77 -2.54
CA ARG A 186 -39.77 22.13 -2.81
C ARG A 186 -40.47 23.11 -1.87
N ASN A 187 -39.73 23.72 -0.95
CA ASN A 187 -40.22 24.88 -0.21
C ASN A 187 -40.24 26.07 -1.16
N SER A 188 -41.42 26.39 -1.70
CA SER A 188 -41.71 27.68 -2.31
C SER A 188 -42.43 28.55 -1.28
N TYR A 189 -41.66 29.30 -0.50
CA TYR A 189 -42.14 30.48 0.19
C TYR A 189 -41.23 31.65 -0.24
N TRP A 190 -41.88 32.58 -0.94
CA TRP A 190 -41.55 33.98 -1.27
C TRP A 190 -40.09 34.45 -1.16
#